data_AF-A0A520ZLG2-F1
#
_entry.id   AF-A0A520ZLG2-F1
#
_cell.length_a   1.000
_cell.length_b   1.000
_cell.length_c   1.000
_cell.angle_alpha   90.00
_cell.angle_beta   90.00
_cell.angle_gamma   90.00
#
_symmetry.space_group_name_H-M   'P 1'
#
loop_
_entity.id
_entity.type
_entity.pdbx_description
1 polymer ?
#
loop_
_entity_poly.entity_id
_entity_poly.type
_entity_poly.pdbx_seq_one_letter_code
_entity_poly.pdbx_strand_id
1 'polypeptide(L)'
;FLVWNVEFPTARIGEFDTELVREFFQALSTHGGITLHVDALHGFNSHHIAEAAFKAVARALREAVETDPRKSDAIPSTKGAL
;
A
#
# COMPACT_ATOMS: atom_id res chain seq x y z
N PHE A 1 -2.20 2.76 9.71
CA PHE A 1 -2.32 4.18 9.30
C PHE A 1 -2.18 4.24 7.80
N LEU A 2 -3.01 5.03 7.11
CA LEU A 2 -3.00 5.14 5.65
C LEU A 2 -3.01 6.60 5.21
N VAL A 3 -2.10 6.95 4.30
CA VAL A 3 -2.22 8.11 3.41
C VAL A 3 -2.58 7.61 2.02
N TRP A 4 -3.62 8.18 1.44
CA TRP A 4 -4.20 7.74 0.18
C TRP A 4 -4.43 8.93 -0.75
N ASN A 5 -3.52 9.15 -1.68
CA ASN A 5 -3.64 10.16 -2.74
C ASN A 5 -3.77 9.46 -4.09
N VAL A 6 -4.84 8.67 -4.23
CA VAL A 6 -5.19 7.98 -5.47
C VAL A 6 -6.64 8.30 -5.81
N GLU A 7 -6.82 9.03 -6.89
CA GLU A 7 -8.13 9.38 -7.43
C GLU A 7 -8.49 8.41 -8.56
N PHE A 8 -9.72 7.89 -8.52
CA PHE A 8 -10.28 7.05 -9.58
C PHE A 8 -11.22 7.86 -10.47
N PRO A 9 -10.93 8.00 -11.78
CA PRO A 9 -11.79 8.75 -12.70
C PRO A 9 -13.17 8.12 -12.95
N THR A 10 -13.36 6.85 -12.61
CA THR A 10 -14.64 6.13 -12.74
C THR A 10 -15.01 5.48 -11.42
N ALA A 11 -16.31 5.40 -11.11
CA ALA A 11 -16.80 4.77 -9.88
C ALA A 11 -16.70 3.23 -9.89
N ARG A 12 -16.56 2.62 -11.07
CA ARG A 12 -16.50 1.16 -11.27
C ARG A 12 -15.43 0.76 -12.28
N ILE A 13 -14.92 -0.46 -12.10
CA ILE A 13 -14.10 -1.24 -13.04
C ILE A 13 -14.86 -2.54 -13.31
N GLY A 14 -15.61 -2.61 -14.41
CA GLY A 14 -16.57 -3.70 -14.62
C GLY A 14 -17.65 -3.68 -13.53
N GLU A 15 -17.82 -4.78 -12.81
CA GLU A 15 -18.76 -4.88 -11.67
C GLU A 15 -18.12 -4.50 -10.31
N PHE A 16 -16.86 -4.07 -10.29
CA PHE A 16 -16.12 -3.77 -9.07
C PHE A 16 -16.15 -2.26 -8.75
N ASP A 17 -16.64 -1.87 -7.57
CA ASP A 17 -16.65 -0.47 -7.13
C ASP A 17 -15.23 0.01 -6.73
N THR A 18 -14.76 1.11 -7.34
CA THR A 18 -13.38 1.60 -7.15
C THR A 18 -13.09 2.08 -5.72
N GLU A 19 -14.12 2.47 -4.97
CA GLU A 19 -13.98 2.85 -3.56
C GLU A 19 -13.42 1.70 -2.70
N LEU A 20 -13.73 0.45 -3.06
CA LEU A 20 -13.29 -0.73 -2.34
C LEU A 20 -11.77 -0.93 -2.42
N VAL A 21 -11.09 -0.33 -3.40
CA VAL A 21 -9.62 -0.34 -3.46
C VAL A 21 -9.04 0.39 -2.25
N ARG A 22 -9.58 1.57 -1.92
CA ARG A 22 -9.14 2.33 -0.75
C ARG A 22 -9.45 1.57 0.55
N GLU A 23 -10.64 0.99 0.65
CA GLU A 23 -11.04 0.20 1.83
C GLU A 23 -10.14 -1.02 2.02
N PHE A 24 -9.73 -1.69 0.94
CA PHE A 24 -8.75 -2.76 1.00
C PHE A 24 -7.42 -2.29 1.62
N PHE A 25 -6.85 -1.17 1.14
CA PHE A 25 -5.58 -0.65 1.69
C PHE A 25 -5.74 -0.09 3.10
N GLN A 26 -6.91 0.44 3.44
CA GLN A 26 -7.23 0.86 4.80
C GLN A 26 -7.22 -0.35 5.75
N ALA A 27 -7.89 -1.44 5.38
CA ALA A 27 -7.90 -2.67 6.14
C ALA A 27 -6.49 -3.30 6.23
N LEU A 28 -5.77 -3.36 5.10
CA LEU A 28 -4.41 -3.90 5.04
C LEU A 28 -3.47 -3.14 5.98
N SER A 29 -3.46 -1.81 5.93
CA SER A 29 -2.58 -1.01 6.78
C SER A 29 -2.95 -1.10 8.26
N THR A 30 -4.24 -1.18 8.57
CA THR A 30 -4.73 -1.24 9.96
C THR A 30 -4.44 -2.60 10.59
N HIS A 31 -4.84 -3.68 9.92
CA HIS A 31 -4.68 -5.03 10.45
C HIS A 31 -3.26 -5.59 10.27
N GLY A 32 -2.51 -5.08 9.29
CA GLY A 32 -1.09 -5.40 9.13
C GLY A 32 -0.19 -4.69 10.14
N GLY A 33 -0.71 -3.73 10.93
CA GLY A 33 0.10 -2.95 11.87
C GLY A 33 1.15 -2.08 11.19
N ILE A 34 0.91 -1.67 9.93
CA ILE A 34 1.86 -0.89 9.14
C ILE A 34 1.40 0.54 8.91
N THR A 35 2.38 1.41 8.68
CA THR A 35 2.16 2.75 8.14
C THR A 35 2.34 2.66 6.63
N LEU A 36 1.28 2.95 5.87
CA LEU A 36 1.28 2.83 4.41
C LEU A 36 0.93 4.19 3.76
N HIS A 37 1.66 4.53 2.71
CA HIS A 37 1.41 5.69 1.87
C HIS A 37 1.28 5.20 0.43
N VAL A 38 0.24 5.67 -0.27
CA VAL A 38 0.03 5.36 -1.69
C VAL A 38 -0.34 6.64 -2.43
N ASP A 39 0.50 7.03 -3.38
CA ASP A 39 0.32 8.21 -4.23
C ASP A 39 0.25 7.78 -5.70
N ALA A 40 -0.82 8.14 -6.39
CA ALA A 40 -0.90 8.00 -7.84
C ALA A 40 -0.31 9.25 -8.50
N LEU A 41 0.89 9.13 -9.09
CA LEU A 41 1.56 10.26 -9.73
C LEU A 41 0.81 10.75 -10.99
N HIS A 42 0.29 9.82 -11.78
CA HIS A 42 -0.49 10.11 -12.97
C HIS A 42 -1.28 8.88 -13.44
N GLY A 43 -2.43 9.12 -14.07
CA GLY A 43 -3.24 8.08 -14.69
C GLY A 43 -4.63 8.60 -15.03
N PHE A 44 -5.29 7.98 -16.00
CA PHE A 44 -6.65 8.31 -16.39
C PHE A 44 -7.58 7.09 -16.46
N ASN A 45 -7.04 5.88 -16.47
CA ASN A 45 -7.80 4.65 -16.53
C ASN A 45 -7.83 4.01 -15.13
N SER A 46 -9.02 3.89 -14.54
CA SER A 46 -9.18 3.38 -13.17
C SER A 46 -8.63 1.97 -12.97
N HIS A 47 -8.74 1.09 -13.97
CA HIS A 47 -8.18 -0.26 -13.90
C HIS A 47 -6.65 -0.21 -13.76
N HIS A 48 -5.98 0.55 -14.63
CA HIS A 48 -4.53 0.69 -14.59
C HIS A 48 -4.06 1.37 -13.30
N ILE A 49 -4.81 2.37 -12.80
CA ILE A 49 -4.49 3.05 -11.53
C ILE A 49 -4.57 2.05 -10.36
N ALA A 50 -5.65 1.27 -10.29
CA ALA A 50 -5.82 0.27 -9.24
C ALA A 50 -4.69 -0.75 -9.29
N GLU A 51 -4.46 -1.35 -10.46
CA GLU A 51 -3.41 -2.35 -10.66
C GLU A 51 -2.01 -1.80 -10.34
N ALA A 52 -1.72 -0.55 -10.72
CA ALA A 52 -0.46 0.11 -10.40
C ALA A 52 -0.28 0.30 -8.88
N ALA A 53 -1.33 0.71 -8.16
CA ALA A 53 -1.30 0.83 -6.70
C ALA A 53 -0.98 -0.52 -6.03
N PHE A 54 -1.67 -1.60 -6.42
CA PHE A 54 -1.37 -2.95 -5.91
C PHE A 54 0.06 -3.41 -6.21
N LYS A 55 0.54 -3.20 -7.44
CA LYS A 55 1.91 -3.56 -7.83
C LYS A 55 2.96 -2.75 -7.08
N ALA A 56 2.73 -1.46 -6.86
CA ALA A 56 3.63 -0.59 -6.10
C ALA A 56 3.72 -1.05 -4.65
N VAL A 57 2.58 -1.29 -3.99
CA VAL A 57 2.55 -1.78 -2.60
C VAL A 57 3.17 -3.17 -2.49
N ALA A 58 2.94 -4.09 -3.44
CA ALA A 58 3.56 -5.41 -3.42
C ALA A 58 5.10 -5.33 -3.47
N ARG A 59 5.65 -4.42 -4.28
CA ARG A 59 7.11 -4.19 -4.35
C ARG A 59 7.66 -3.58 -3.07
N ALA A 60 7.03 -2.52 -2.57
CA ALA A 60 7.45 -1.86 -1.34
C ALA A 60 7.36 -2.80 -0.13
N LEU A 61 6.29 -3.59 -0.04
CA LEU A 61 6.10 -4.55 1.03
C LEU A 61 7.14 -5.66 0.98
N ARG A 62 7.46 -6.19 -0.22
CA ARG A 62 8.55 -7.16 -0.38
C ARG A 62 9.86 -6.63 0.19
N GLU A 63 10.25 -5.41 -0.18
CA GLU A 63 11.47 -4.79 0.33
C GLU A 63 11.42 -4.58 1.86
N ALA A 64 10.28 -4.15 2.38
CA ALA A 64 10.11 -3.88 3.82
C ALA A 64 10.17 -5.14 4.70
N VAL A 65 9.79 -6.31 4.16
CA VAL A 65 9.79 -7.58 4.91
C VAL A 65 11.01 -8.45 4.65
N GLU A 66 11.90 -8.07 3.72
CA GLU A 66 13.15 -8.80 3.46
C GLU A 66 14.08 -8.72 4.69
N THR A 67 14.70 -9.84 5.07
CA THR A 67 15.67 -9.87 6.16
C THR A 67 16.90 -9.04 5.79
N ASP A 68 17.23 -8.03 6.59
CA ASP A 68 18.45 -7.24 6.42
C ASP A 68 19.66 -7.98 7.04
N PRO A 69 20.59 -8.53 6.23
CA PRO A 69 21.75 -9.25 6.75
C PRO A 69 22.70 -8.35 7.56
N ARG A 70 22.60 -7.03 7.44
CA ARG A 70 23.42 -6.07 8.21
C ARG A 70 22.88 -5.85 9.62
N LYS A 71 21.64 -6.25 9.89
CA LYS A 71 20.95 -6.00 11.16
C LYS A 71 20.66 -7.24 11.99
N SER A 72 21.09 -8.44 11.58
CA SER A 72 20.95 -9.69 12.34
C SER A 72 19.59 -9.77 13.06
N ASP A 73 19.57 -9.99 14.39
CA ASP A 73 18.36 -10.07 15.21
C ASP A 73 17.96 -8.73 15.85
N ALA A 74 18.57 -7.61 15.41
CA ALA A 74 18.32 -6.30 16.01
C ALA A 74 16.97 -5.74 15.56
N ILE A 75 16.15 -5.30 16.52
CA ILE A 75 14.90 -4.60 16.25
C ILE A 75 15.23 -3.24 15.61
N PRO A 76 14.72 -2.92 14.41
CA PRO A 76 15.04 -1.68 13.70
C PRO A 76 14.27 -0.47 14.26
N SER A 77 14.40 -0.22 15.56
CA SER A 77 13.75 0.88 16.29
C SER A 77 14.67 1.40 17.39
N THR A 78 14.89 2.71 17.46
CA THR A 78 15.68 3.33 18.54
C THR A 78 15.01 3.19 19.91
N LYS A 79 13.70 2.88 19.93
CA LYS A 79 12.95 2.59 21.15
C LYS A 79 13.05 1.12 21.58
N GLY A 80 13.68 0.26 20.77
CA GLY A 80 13.84 -1.17 21.05
C GLY A 80 12.56 -2.00 20.92
N ALA A 81 11.49 -1.46 20.33
CA ALA A 81 10.22 -2.14 20.11
C ALA A 81 9.54 -1.69 18.81
N LEU A 82 8.68 -2.55 18.25
CA LEU A 82 7.81 -2.34 17.09
C LEU A 82 6.36 -2.73 17.44
#